data_AF-F2QFR6-F1
#
_entry.id   AF-F2QFR6-F1
#
_cell.length_a   1.000
_cell.length_b   1.000
_cell.length_c   1.000
_cell.angle_alpha   90.00
_cell.angle_beta   90.00
_cell.angle_gamma   90.00
#
_symmetry.space_group_name_H-M   'P 1'
#
loop_
_entity.id
_entity.type
_entity.pdbx_description
1 polymer ?
#
loop_
_entity_poly.entity_id
_entity_poly.type
_entity_poly.pdbx_seq_one_letter_code
_entity_poly.pdbx_strand_id
1 'polypeptide(L)' 'MIGRMELGEFYKELRLARKLKQSDVACDGLTASQLSNFELEQISCYAAFIS' A
#
# COMPACT_ATOMS: atom_id res chain seq x y z
N MET A 1 15.31 -14.32 11.89
CA MET A 1 14.55 -13.09 12.11
C MET A 1 13.93 -12.73 10.77
N ILE A 2 12.66 -13.05 10.55
CA ILE A 2 11.90 -12.32 9.53
C ILE A 2 11.78 -10.94 10.17
N GLY A 3 12.61 -9.98 9.72
CA GLY A 3 12.49 -8.59 10.14
C GLY A 3 11.03 -8.17 9.99
N ARG A 4 10.53 -7.25 10.82
CA ARG A 4 9.19 -6.70 10.63
C ARG A 4 9.15 -6.04 9.25
N MET A 5 8.87 -6.82 8.23
CA MET A 5 8.57 -6.32 6.91
C MET A 5 7.14 -5.84 7.04
N GLU A 6 6.98 -4.54 6.91
CA GLU A 6 5.67 -3.95 7.00
C GLU A 6 4.82 -4.42 5.80
N LEU A 7 3.51 -4.53 6.04
CA LEU A 7 2.60 -5.22 5.12
C LEU A 7 2.53 -4.51 3.75
N GLY A 8 2.72 -3.19 3.74
CA GLY A 8 2.75 -2.36 2.53
C GLY A 8 3.94 -2.69 1.64
N GLU A 9 5.14 -2.68 2.20
CA GLU A 9 6.37 -3.11 1.51
C GLU A 9 6.28 -4.54 0.97
N PHE A 10 5.80 -5.49 1.79
CA PHE A 10 5.64 -6.88 1.35
C PHE A 10 4.64 -7.01 0.19
N TYR A 11 3.52 -6.29 0.26
CA TYR A 11 2.53 -6.30 -0.81
C TYR A 11 3.10 -5.74 -2.13
N LYS A 12 3.85 -4.63 -2.04
CA LYS A 12 4.50 -4.00 -3.20
C LYS A 12 5.42 -4.98 -3.93
N GLU A 13 6.23 -5.74 -3.19
CA GLU A 13 7.12 -6.75 -3.78
C GLU A 13 6.33 -7.85 -4.50
N LEU A 14 5.27 -8.37 -3.90
CA LEU A 14 4.40 -9.36 -4.53
C LEU A 14 3.75 -8.85 -5.82
N ARG A 15 3.27 -7.60 -5.83
CA ARG A 15 2.67 -6.98 -7.02
C ARG A 15 3.70 -6.87 -8.16
N LEU A 16 4.91 -6.40 -7.84
CA LEU A 16 5.98 -6.23 -8.81
C LEU A 16 6.47 -7.57 -9.35
N ALA A 17 6.58 -8.60 -8.52
CA ALA A 17 6.93 -9.96 -8.95
C ALA A 17 5.93 -10.53 -9.98
N ARG A 18 4.66 -10.13 -9.89
CA ARG A 18 3.61 -10.48 -10.87
C ARG A 18 3.56 -9.54 -12.07
N LYS A 19 4.44 -8.55 -12.17
CA LYS A 19 4.48 -7.52 -13.23
C LYS A 19 3.20 -6.68 -13.33
N LEU A 20 2.48 -6.53 -12.22
CA LEU A 20 1.27 -5.72 -12.16
C LEU A 20 1.61 -4.27 -11.83
N LYS A 21 0.94 -3.31 -12.49
CA LYS A 21 0.98 -1.89 -12.14
C LYS A 21 -0.05 -1.58 -11.05
N GLN A 22 0.11 -0.47 -10.35
CA GLN A 22 -0.90 -0.03 -9.37
C GLN A 22 -2.28 0.18 -10.01
N SER A 23 -2.33 0.66 -11.26
CA SER A 23 -3.57 0.79 -12.05
C SER A 23 -4.28 -0.53 -12.33
N ASP A 24 -3.54 -1.65 -12.35
CA ASP A 24 -4.12 -2.97 -12.62
C ASP A 24 -4.81 -3.55 -11.38
N VAL A 25 -4.48 -3.00 -10.20
CA VAL A 25 -4.99 -3.41 -8.90
C VAL A 25 -5.99 -2.40 -8.34
N ALA A 26 -5.76 -1.11 -8.59
CA ALA A 26 -6.65 -0.03 -8.22
C ALA A 26 -7.96 -0.12 -9.02
N CYS A 27 -9.05 -0.46 -8.35
CA CYS A 27 -10.40 -0.60 -8.92
C CYS A 27 -11.39 0.36 -8.23
N ASP A 28 -12.67 0.33 -8.61
CA ASP A 28 -13.72 1.32 -8.25
C ASP A 28 -13.89 1.66 -6.74
N GLY A 29 -13.18 0.98 -5.83
CA GLY A 29 -13.12 1.30 -4.39
C GLY A 29 -11.71 1.51 -3.81
N LEU A 30 -10.66 1.44 -4.63
CA LEU A 30 -9.26 1.59 -4.23
C LEU A 30 -8.52 2.40 -5.30
N THR A 31 -8.21 3.66 -5.01
CA THR A 31 -7.46 4.49 -5.95
C THR A 31 -5.97 4.14 -5.94
N ALA A 32 -5.27 4.42 -7.05
CA ALA A 32 -3.84 4.19 -7.15
C ALA A 32 -3.03 4.98 -6.09
N SER A 33 -3.52 6.16 -5.68
CA SER A 33 -2.89 6.95 -4.62
C SER A 33 -3.08 6.34 -3.24
N GLN A 34 -4.26 5.78 -2.93
CA GLN A 34 -4.49 5.02 -1.70
C GLN A 34 -3.61 3.78 -1.64
N LEU A 35 -3.49 3.05 -2.75
CA LEU A 35 -2.60 1.90 -2.86
C LEU A 35 -1.13 2.30 -2.72
N SER A 36 -0.70 3.42 -3.32
CA SER A 36 0.67 3.92 -3.18
C SER A 36 0.99 4.35 -1.76
N ASN A 37 0.05 5.00 -1.07
CA ASN A 37 0.22 5.40 0.33
C ASN A 37 0.36 4.18 1.25
N PHE A 38 -0.41 3.12 0.98
CA PHE A 38 -0.27 1.84 1.66
C PHE A 38 1.08 1.16 1.38
N GLU A 39 1.52 1.10 0.12
CA GLU A 39 2.80 0.50 -0.29
C GLU A 39 4.05 1.27 0.19
N LEU A 40 3.89 2.52 0.62
CA LEU A 40 4.94 3.39 1.15
C LEU A 40 4.80 3.63 2.65
N GLU A 41 3.82 3.00 3.31
CA GLU A 41 3.50 3.18 4.73
C GLU A 41 3.24 4.64 5.13
N GLN A 42 2.90 5.49 4.16
CA GLN A 42 2.36 6.81 4.41
C GLN A 42 0.87 6.69 4.72
N ILE A 43 0.56 6.30 5.95
CA ILE A 43 -0.76 6.59 6.51
C ILE A 43 -0.82 8.10 6.69
N SER A 44 -1.31 8.82 5.67
CA SER A 44 -1.59 10.25 5.77
C SER A 44 -2.42 10.46 7.03
N CYS A 45 -1.91 11.27 7.95
CA CYS A 45 -2.44 11.54 9.28
C CYS A 45 -3.90 12.04 9.26
N TYR A 46 -4.87 11.16 9.02
CA TYR A 46 -6.28 11.35 9.41
C TYR A 46 -6.59 10.68 10.75
N ALA A 47 -5.64 9.94 11.32
CA ALA A 47 -5.69 9.48 12.71
C ALA A 47 -5.54 10.64 13.74
N ALA A 48 -5.43 11.89 13.30
CA ALA A 48 -5.39 13.08 14.16
C ALA A 48 -6.78 13.63 14.55
N PHE A 49 -7.88 13.05 14.06
CA PHE A 49 -9.24 13.53 14.37
C PHE A 49 -10.12 12.54 15.16
N ILE A 50 -9.52 11.48 15.72
CA ILE A 50 -10.18 10.65 16.73
C ILE A 50 -9.27 10.58 17.95
N SER A 51 -9.26 11.66 18.73
CA SER A 51 -8.82 11.71 20.13
C SER A 51 -9.86 12.49 20.92
#